data_AF-A0A7Y6CAD8-F1
#
_entry.id   AF-A0A7Y6CAD8-F1
#
_cell.length_a   1.000
_cell.length_b   1.000
_cell.length_c   1.000
_cell.angle_alpha   90.00
_cell.angle_beta   90.00
_cell.angle_gamma   90.00
#
_symmetry.space_group_name_H-M   'P 1'
#
loop_
_entity.id
_entity.type
_entity.pdbx_description
1 polymer ?
#
loop_
_entity_poly.entity_id
_entity_poly.type
_entity_poly.pdbx_seq_one_letter_code
_entity_poly.pdbx_strand_id
1 'polypeptide(L)'
;MSRLLPVYTARIEAARANNRQGLPLGGAWLRNANDLMQEEMLPAAERLYQAEKERLRTDYATAQGFPWVAVGLGVLTVGALGGVQHALYRRTNRRFNVGLLGATAACGVLLVWVTAGHTLASAGLSDSYEHGVRSLNVLNDARISALTARGGENLTLVARGAVTVPAGQKFAGQDSYDVAYRAEMARLLGPEGAGGSGGLLGRALELADDAGGGDPVRAAADRAGEWRERHLEAREYDEAGEYEQALKRVIGTEEDEATGASFDRLDAALEKALAHEQGEFERAARAGGGSLTGLVAWSLVLAALGTAGAGVGIARRLAEYR
;
A
#
# COMPACT_ATOMS: atom_id res chain seq x y z
N MET A 1 -13.28 14.46 -6.50
CA MET A 1 -13.05 14.55 -5.04
C MET A 1 -13.28 15.96 -4.47
N SER A 2 -12.55 16.99 -4.92
CA SER A 2 -12.59 18.35 -4.32
C SER A 2 -13.96 19.04 -4.30
N ARG A 3 -14.87 18.66 -5.20
CA ARG A 3 -16.25 19.20 -5.23
C ARG A 3 -17.25 18.45 -4.35
N LEU A 4 -16.98 17.19 -3.98
CA LEU A 4 -17.94 16.35 -3.23
C LEU A 4 -17.81 16.51 -1.71
N LEU A 5 -16.60 16.73 -1.20
CA LEU A 5 -16.32 16.93 0.23
C LEU A 5 -17.10 18.12 0.84
N PRO A 6 -17.16 19.31 0.21
CA PRO A 6 -17.97 20.41 0.72
C PRO A 6 -19.47 20.09 0.73
N VAL A 7 -19.96 19.35 -0.28
CA VAL A 7 -21.38 18.97 -0.38
C VAL A 7 -21.75 17.95 0.70
N TYR A 8 -20.91 16.94 0.94
CA TYR A 8 -21.06 16.00 2.04
C TYR A 8 -21.10 16.73 3.39
N THR A 9 -20.12 17.61 3.63
CA THR A 9 -20.03 18.40 4.87
C THR A 9 -21.28 19.26 5.07
N ALA A 10 -21.76 19.91 4.00
CA ALA A 10 -22.99 20.71 4.04
C ALA A 10 -24.23 19.86 4.40
N ARG A 11 -24.36 18.64 3.89
CA ARG A 11 -25.48 17.73 4.23
C ARG A 11 -25.41 17.27 5.69
N ILE A 12 -24.21 17.00 6.22
CA ILE A 12 -24.02 16.67 7.65
C ILE A 12 -24.37 17.87 8.54
N GLU A 13 -23.95 19.08 8.19
CA GLU A 13 -24.29 20.28 8.95
C GLU A 13 -25.79 20.60 8.87
N ALA A 14 -26.42 20.39 7.71
CA ALA A 14 -27.88 20.50 7.57
C ALA A 14 -28.61 19.50 8.47
N ALA A 15 -28.12 18.25 8.55
CA ALA A 15 -28.66 17.24 9.46
C ALA A 15 -28.56 17.69 10.93
N ARG A 16 -27.38 18.16 11.38
CA ARG A 16 -27.19 18.66 12.75
C ARG A 16 -28.06 19.87 13.05
N ALA A 17 -28.17 20.81 12.11
CA ALA A 17 -29.01 22.00 12.28
C ALA A 17 -30.49 21.63 12.43
N ASN A 18 -31.01 20.72 11.61
CA ASN A 18 -32.39 20.25 11.72
C ASN A 18 -32.62 19.45 13.01
N ASN A 19 -31.66 18.62 13.43
CA ASN A 19 -31.75 17.86 14.67
C ASN A 19 -31.79 18.78 15.90
N ARG A 20 -30.99 19.85 15.91
CA ARG A 20 -31.03 20.89 16.96
C ARG A 20 -32.39 21.61 17.05
N GLN A 21 -33.13 21.67 15.94
CA GLN A 21 -34.45 22.30 15.87
C GLN A 21 -35.61 21.32 16.12
N GLY A 22 -35.32 20.04 16.38
CA GLY A 22 -36.34 19.00 16.58
C GLY A 22 -37.11 18.63 15.30
N LEU A 23 -36.59 18.99 14.12
CA LEU A 23 -37.26 18.71 12.85
C LEU A 23 -36.95 17.27 12.40
N PRO A 24 -37.96 16.49 11.95
CA PRO A 24 -37.77 15.08 11.54
C PRO A 24 -36.97 14.91 10.23
N LEU A 25 -36.48 16.00 9.65
CA LEU A 25 -35.71 16.01 8.40
C LEU A 25 -34.23 15.62 8.59
N GLY A 26 -33.72 15.64 9.82
CA GLY A 26 -32.31 15.33 10.11
C GLY A 26 -31.88 13.95 9.59
N GLY A 27 -32.71 12.93 9.77
CA GLY A 27 -32.43 11.57 9.28
C GLY A 27 -32.39 11.46 7.76
N ALA A 28 -33.21 12.24 7.04
CA ALA A 28 -33.19 12.25 5.57
C ALA A 28 -31.89 12.85 5.02
N TRP A 29 -31.38 13.91 5.65
CA TRP A 29 -30.09 14.50 5.30
C TRP A 29 -28.91 13.55 5.57
N LEU A 30 -28.95 12.78 6.67
CA LEU A 30 -27.93 11.77 6.97
C LEU A 30 -27.92 10.65 5.92
N ARG A 31 -29.09 10.13 5.54
CA ARG A 31 -29.19 9.13 4.45
C ARG A 31 -28.64 9.69 3.15
N ASN A 32 -29.05 10.89 2.75
CA ASN A 32 -28.57 11.52 1.52
C ASN A 32 -27.05 11.84 1.55
N ALA A 33 -26.48 12.12 2.72
CA ALA A 33 -25.04 12.25 2.88
C ALA A 33 -24.33 10.90 2.72
N ASN A 34 -24.91 9.83 3.27
CA ASN A 34 -24.39 8.47 3.10
C ASN A 34 -24.47 8.02 1.63
N ASP A 35 -25.58 8.26 0.93
CA ASP A 35 -25.71 7.91 -0.50
C ASP A 35 -24.61 8.60 -1.33
N LEU A 36 -24.32 9.88 -1.07
CA LEU A 36 -23.21 10.59 -1.71
C LEU A 36 -21.86 9.94 -1.42
N MET A 37 -21.65 9.50 -0.19
CA MET A 37 -20.41 8.86 0.22
C MET A 37 -20.24 7.50 -0.46
N GLN A 38 -21.28 6.67 -0.46
CA GLN A 38 -21.27 5.30 -0.97
C GLN A 38 -21.30 5.23 -2.50
N GLU A 39 -22.12 6.05 -3.15
CA GLU A 39 -22.36 5.96 -4.60
C GLU A 39 -21.40 6.81 -5.42
N GLU A 40 -20.89 7.92 -4.85
CA GLU A 40 -20.03 8.86 -5.59
C GLU A 40 -18.61 8.96 -5.02
N MET A 41 -18.46 9.23 -3.73
CA MET A 41 -17.15 9.55 -3.15
C MET A 41 -16.24 8.33 -3.04
N LEU A 42 -16.70 7.23 -2.45
CA LEU A 42 -15.91 6.00 -2.33
C LEU A 42 -15.54 5.41 -3.70
N PRO A 43 -16.44 5.30 -4.69
CA PRO A 43 -16.07 4.84 -6.03
C PRO A 43 -15.13 5.79 -6.79
N ALA A 44 -15.20 7.10 -6.52
CA ALA A 44 -14.23 8.06 -7.07
C ALA A 44 -12.86 7.93 -6.41
N ALA A 45 -12.82 7.71 -5.09
CA ALA A 45 -11.60 7.42 -4.34
C ALA A 45 -10.93 6.15 -4.86
N GLU A 46 -11.72 5.08 -5.02
CA GLU A 46 -11.28 3.78 -5.52
C GLU A 46 -10.66 3.92 -6.91
N ARG A 47 -11.31 4.64 -7.82
CA ARG A 47 -10.76 4.87 -9.17
C ARG A 47 -9.43 5.61 -9.16
N LEU A 48 -9.29 6.64 -8.33
CA LEU A 48 -8.04 7.38 -8.19
C LEU A 48 -6.94 6.48 -7.62
N TYR A 49 -7.28 5.72 -6.59
CA TYR A 49 -6.39 4.80 -5.92
C TYR A 49 -5.93 3.65 -6.82
N GLN A 50 -6.84 3.07 -7.62
CA GLN A 50 -6.49 2.05 -8.60
C GLN A 50 -5.59 2.61 -9.71
N ALA A 51 -5.84 3.84 -10.17
CA ALA A 51 -4.96 4.50 -11.12
C ALA A 51 -3.55 4.71 -10.55
N GLU A 52 -3.43 5.09 -9.28
CA GLU A 52 -2.13 5.24 -8.61
C GLU A 52 -1.43 3.88 -8.45
N LYS A 53 -2.16 2.82 -8.06
CA LYS A 53 -1.62 1.45 -8.01
C LYS A 53 -1.07 0.99 -9.35
N GLU A 54 -1.79 1.24 -10.44
CA GLU A 54 -1.38 0.82 -11.78
C GLU A 54 -0.13 1.58 -12.25
N ARG A 55 -0.05 2.87 -11.95
CA ARG A 55 1.15 3.68 -12.19
C ARG A 55 2.34 3.17 -11.38
N LEU A 56 2.15 2.95 -10.09
CA LEU A 56 3.20 2.44 -9.19
C LEU A 56 3.69 1.06 -9.66
N ARG A 57 2.77 0.16 -10.03
CA ARG A 57 3.10 -1.16 -10.57
C ARG A 57 3.92 -1.08 -11.85
N THR A 58 3.60 -0.14 -12.74
CA THR A 58 4.33 0.09 -13.99
C THR A 58 5.75 0.61 -13.72
N ASP A 59 5.90 1.53 -12.78
CA ASP A 59 7.20 2.07 -12.38
C ASP A 59 8.09 0.99 -11.75
N TYR A 60 7.53 0.15 -10.87
CA TYR A 60 8.23 -1.01 -10.29
C TYR A 60 8.62 -2.05 -11.36
N ALA A 61 7.71 -2.38 -12.29
CA ALA A 61 8.01 -3.35 -13.36
C ALA A 61 9.14 -2.86 -14.28
N THR A 62 9.19 -1.56 -14.55
CA THR A 62 10.26 -0.94 -15.34
C THR A 62 11.59 -0.95 -14.57
N ALA A 63 11.57 -0.62 -13.28
CA ALA A 63 12.77 -0.59 -12.43
C ALA A 63 13.33 -2.00 -12.11
N GLN A 64 12.47 -3.01 -12.02
CA GLN A 64 12.86 -4.41 -11.81
C GLN A 64 13.39 -5.09 -13.09
N GLY A 65 13.11 -4.52 -14.28
CA GLY A 65 13.59 -5.05 -15.54
C GLY A 65 15.13 -5.16 -15.58
N PHE A 66 15.64 -6.33 -15.95
CA PHE A 66 17.10 -6.53 -16.08
C PHE A 66 17.67 -5.58 -17.14
N PRO A 67 18.77 -4.86 -16.87
CA PRO A 67 19.25 -3.77 -17.73
C PRO A 67 20.07 -4.32 -18.90
N TRP A 68 19.42 -5.09 -19.77
CA TRP A 68 20.03 -5.80 -20.89
C TRP A 68 20.87 -4.89 -21.79
N VAL A 69 20.42 -3.66 -22.03
CA VAL A 69 21.15 -2.69 -22.85
C VAL A 69 22.46 -2.28 -22.18
N ALA A 70 22.44 -1.96 -20.87
CA ALA A 70 23.62 -1.53 -20.14
C ALA A 70 24.64 -2.67 -19.98
N VAL A 71 24.16 -3.87 -19.61
CA VAL A 71 25.01 -5.07 -19.50
C VAL A 71 25.59 -5.43 -20.86
N GLY A 72 24.78 -5.43 -21.92
CA GLY A 72 25.22 -5.69 -23.28
C GLY A 72 26.31 -4.72 -23.74
N LEU A 73 26.14 -3.41 -23.52
CA LEU A 73 27.14 -2.40 -23.85
C LEU A 73 28.44 -2.61 -23.05
N GLY A 74 28.35 -2.95 -21.77
CA GLY A 74 29.51 -3.23 -20.93
C GLY A 74 30.30 -4.45 -21.40
N VAL A 75 29.61 -5.55 -21.71
CA VAL A 75 30.21 -6.76 -22.29
C VAL A 75 30.89 -6.44 -23.61
N LEU A 76 30.24 -5.66 -24.48
CA LEU A 76 30.79 -5.24 -25.77
C LEU A 76 32.07 -4.39 -25.58
N THR A 77 32.08 -3.49 -24.61
CA THR A 77 33.25 -2.64 -24.30
C THR A 77 34.43 -3.47 -23.79
N VAL A 78 34.21 -4.38 -22.85
CA VAL A 78 35.24 -5.31 -22.35
C VAL A 78 35.75 -6.21 -23.47
N GLY A 79 34.85 -6.72 -24.33
CA GLY A 79 35.18 -7.51 -25.50
C GLY A 79 36.04 -6.75 -26.52
N ALA A 80 35.71 -5.49 -26.79
CA ALA A 80 36.47 -4.62 -27.68
C ALA A 80 37.90 -4.38 -27.15
N LEU A 81 38.04 -4.09 -25.84
CA LEU A 81 39.36 -3.96 -25.19
C LEU A 81 40.17 -5.26 -25.29
N GLY A 82 39.55 -6.41 -25.03
CA GLY A 82 40.17 -7.73 -25.20
C GLY A 82 40.61 -8.00 -26.64
N GLY A 83 39.77 -7.63 -27.61
CA GLY A 83 40.07 -7.73 -29.04
C GLY A 83 41.29 -6.88 -29.45
N VAL A 84 41.38 -5.64 -28.96
CA VAL A 84 42.54 -4.77 -29.18
C VAL A 84 43.81 -5.36 -28.57
N GLN A 85 43.75 -5.91 -27.35
CA GLN A 85 44.89 -6.62 -26.75
C GLN A 85 45.33 -7.82 -27.58
N HIS A 86 44.39 -8.63 -28.05
CA HIS A 86 44.67 -9.82 -28.85
C HIS A 86 45.29 -9.48 -30.21
N ALA A 87 44.77 -8.46 -30.89
CA ALA A 87 45.31 -7.98 -32.17
C ALA A 87 46.74 -7.44 -32.01
N LEU A 88 47.01 -6.68 -30.94
CA LEU A 88 48.35 -6.21 -30.61
C LEU A 88 49.30 -7.38 -30.30
N TYR A 89 48.87 -8.36 -29.51
CA TYR A 89 49.65 -9.55 -29.21
C TYR A 89 50.03 -10.34 -30.46
N ARG A 90 49.07 -10.62 -31.35
CA ARG A 90 49.31 -11.34 -32.61
C ARG A 90 50.22 -10.58 -33.58
N ARG A 91 50.14 -9.25 -33.65
CA ARG A 91 50.98 -8.45 -34.56
C ARG A 91 52.39 -8.18 -34.04
N THR A 92 52.61 -8.15 -32.73
CA THR A 92 53.89 -7.70 -32.16
C THR A 92 54.64 -8.72 -31.31
N ASN A 93 54.07 -9.90 -31.03
CA ASN A 93 54.72 -11.00 -30.29
C ASN A 93 55.36 -10.59 -28.94
N ARG A 94 54.92 -9.47 -28.35
CA ARG A 94 55.44 -8.88 -27.10
C ARG A 94 54.40 -8.93 -25.98
N ARG A 95 54.90 -9.03 -24.74
CA ARG A 95 54.13 -9.21 -23.48
C ARG A 95 53.12 -8.08 -23.27
N PHE A 96 51.98 -8.43 -22.66
CA PHE A 96 50.80 -7.60 -22.45
C PHE A 96 51.09 -6.18 -21.91
N ASN A 97 50.39 -5.17 -22.43
CA ASN A 97 50.47 -3.79 -21.94
C ASN A 97 49.74 -3.68 -20.58
N VAL A 98 50.49 -3.41 -19.52
CA VAL A 98 50.00 -3.31 -18.14
C VAL A 98 48.89 -2.25 -17.99
N GLY A 99 48.97 -1.14 -18.74
CA GLY A 99 47.94 -0.09 -18.72
C GLY A 99 46.61 -0.52 -19.35
N LEU A 100 46.67 -1.32 -20.42
CA LEU A 100 45.45 -1.86 -21.05
C LEU A 100 44.83 -2.98 -20.20
N LEU A 101 45.66 -3.80 -19.53
CA LEU A 101 45.19 -4.79 -18.56
C LEU A 101 44.47 -4.11 -17.38
N GLY A 102 45.02 -3.01 -16.87
CA GLY A 102 44.38 -2.19 -15.84
C GLY A 102 43.02 -1.63 -16.29
N ALA A 103 42.93 -1.14 -17.53
CA ALA A 103 41.67 -0.65 -18.09
C ALA A 103 40.61 -1.77 -18.24
N THR A 104 40.99 -2.95 -18.76
CA THR A 104 40.07 -4.09 -18.87
C THR A 104 39.61 -4.59 -17.50
N ALA A 105 40.51 -4.65 -16.52
CA ALA A 105 40.17 -5.02 -15.15
C ALA A 105 39.21 -4.00 -14.51
N ALA A 106 39.46 -2.70 -14.69
CA ALA A 106 38.57 -1.64 -14.19
C ALA A 106 37.18 -1.72 -14.84
N CYS A 107 37.09 -1.95 -16.16
CA CYS A 107 35.81 -2.14 -16.84
C CYS A 107 35.08 -3.42 -16.40
N GLY A 108 35.82 -4.52 -16.14
CA GLY A 108 35.24 -5.74 -15.60
C GLY A 108 34.68 -5.57 -14.19
N VAL A 109 35.43 -4.90 -13.31
CA VAL A 109 34.96 -4.54 -11.96
C VAL A 109 33.74 -3.64 -12.03
N LEU A 110 33.73 -2.64 -12.92
CA LEU A 110 32.57 -1.78 -13.14
C LEU A 110 31.34 -2.58 -13.62
N LEU A 111 31.51 -3.52 -14.55
CA LEU A 111 30.41 -4.36 -15.02
C LEU A 111 29.83 -5.20 -13.88
N VAL A 112 30.68 -5.86 -13.10
CA VAL A 112 30.27 -6.66 -11.93
C VAL A 112 29.58 -5.76 -10.90
N TRP A 113 30.12 -4.57 -10.63
CA TRP A 113 29.58 -3.61 -9.68
C TRP A 113 28.17 -3.13 -10.08
N VAL A 114 27.98 -2.72 -11.33
CA VAL A 114 26.67 -2.28 -11.85
C VAL A 114 25.66 -3.43 -11.85
N THR A 115 26.08 -4.64 -12.26
CA THR A 115 25.20 -5.81 -12.32
C THR A 115 24.77 -6.24 -10.91
N ALA A 116 25.73 -6.36 -9.98
CA ALA A 116 25.46 -6.72 -8.59
C ALA A 116 24.58 -5.67 -7.89
N GLY A 117 24.90 -4.38 -8.10
CA GLY A 117 24.12 -3.27 -7.56
C GLY A 117 22.69 -3.24 -8.10
N HIS A 118 22.49 -3.50 -9.40
CA HIS A 118 21.14 -3.64 -9.97
C HIS A 118 20.39 -4.81 -9.35
N THR A 119 21.02 -5.99 -9.23
CA THR A 119 20.35 -7.17 -8.64
C THR A 119 19.96 -6.96 -7.18
N LEU A 120 20.81 -6.32 -6.38
CA LEU A 120 20.51 -5.98 -4.99
C LEU A 120 19.38 -4.96 -4.89
N ALA A 121 19.39 -3.93 -5.75
CA ALA A 121 18.32 -2.94 -5.82
C ALA A 121 16.98 -3.57 -6.26
N SER A 122 16.99 -4.44 -7.27
CA SER A 122 15.80 -5.16 -7.74
C SER A 122 15.22 -6.10 -6.68
N ALA A 123 16.07 -6.80 -5.93
CA ALA A 123 15.62 -7.65 -4.82
C ALA A 123 14.94 -6.83 -3.71
N GLY A 124 15.55 -5.71 -3.29
CA GLY A 124 14.95 -4.80 -2.31
C GLY A 124 13.67 -4.13 -2.81
N LEU A 125 13.57 -3.84 -4.11
CA LEU A 125 12.34 -3.33 -4.73
C LEU A 125 11.22 -4.38 -4.76
N SER A 126 11.53 -5.66 -5.04
CA SER A 126 10.53 -6.73 -5.00
C SER A 126 9.94 -6.91 -3.61
N ASP A 127 10.82 -6.96 -2.61
CA ASP A 127 10.44 -7.13 -1.20
C ASP A 127 9.61 -5.94 -0.68
N SER A 128 10.05 -4.72 -0.98
CA SER A 128 9.34 -3.48 -0.61
C SER A 128 7.95 -3.35 -1.26
N TYR A 129 7.77 -3.87 -2.48
CA TYR A 129 6.48 -3.87 -3.16
C TYR A 129 5.53 -4.94 -2.59
N GLU A 130 6.03 -6.16 -2.39
CA GLU A 130 5.22 -7.28 -1.89
C GLU A 130 4.75 -7.08 -0.45
N HIS A 131 5.57 -6.49 0.41
CA HIS A 131 5.22 -6.33 1.81
C HIS A 131 4.67 -4.92 2.10
N GLY A 132 5.41 -3.85 1.81
CA GLY A 132 4.97 -2.48 2.15
C GLY A 132 3.74 -1.99 1.39
N VAL A 133 3.78 -1.94 0.05
CA VAL A 133 2.68 -1.36 -0.75
C VAL A 133 1.42 -2.23 -0.65
N ARG A 134 1.56 -3.56 -0.69
CA ARG A 134 0.43 -4.47 -0.61
C ARG A 134 -0.21 -4.47 0.79
N SER A 135 0.59 -4.46 1.86
CA SER A 135 0.09 -4.35 3.24
C SER A 135 -0.69 -3.05 3.44
N LEU A 136 -0.10 -1.91 3.07
CA LEU A 136 -0.78 -0.60 3.12
C LEU A 136 -2.11 -0.60 2.38
N ASN A 137 -2.15 -1.27 1.22
CA ASN A 137 -3.36 -1.31 0.44
C ASN A 137 -4.49 -2.06 1.13
N VAL A 138 -4.18 -3.24 1.69
CA VAL A 138 -5.15 -4.07 2.40
C VAL A 138 -5.62 -3.39 3.69
N LEU A 139 -4.72 -2.71 4.41
CA LEU A 139 -5.05 -1.96 5.62
C LEU A 139 -5.96 -0.75 5.34
N ASN A 140 -5.73 -0.04 4.24
CA ASN A 140 -6.63 1.04 3.82
C ASN A 140 -8.01 0.51 3.43
N ASP A 141 -8.06 -0.60 2.69
CA ASP A 141 -9.34 -1.25 2.36
C ASP A 141 -10.07 -1.70 3.64
N ALA A 142 -9.34 -2.21 4.63
CA ALA A 142 -9.88 -2.60 5.94
C ALA A 142 -10.47 -1.40 6.68
N ARG A 143 -9.77 -0.27 6.72
CA ARG A 143 -10.25 0.97 7.34
C ARG A 143 -11.50 1.53 6.65
N ILE A 144 -11.52 1.52 5.31
CA ILE A 144 -12.69 1.93 4.53
C ILE A 144 -13.88 1.04 4.86
N SER A 145 -13.67 -0.28 4.89
CA SER A 145 -14.72 -1.25 5.22
C SER A 145 -15.27 -1.02 6.64
N ALA A 146 -14.39 -0.79 7.63
CA ALA A 146 -14.79 -0.46 9.00
C ALA A 146 -15.59 0.84 9.08
N LEU A 147 -15.15 1.92 8.40
CA LEU A 147 -15.88 3.19 8.37
C LEU A 147 -17.25 3.05 7.69
N THR A 148 -17.32 2.25 6.63
CA THR A 148 -18.55 1.95 5.88
C THR A 148 -19.53 1.18 6.74
N ALA A 149 -19.06 0.14 7.45
CA ALA A 149 -19.83 -0.59 8.43
C ALA A 149 -20.36 0.34 9.53
N ARG A 150 -19.53 1.24 10.08
CA ARG A 150 -19.96 2.18 11.14
C ARG A 150 -21.02 3.14 10.65
N GLY A 151 -20.95 3.57 9.39
CA GLY A 151 -22.01 4.34 8.74
C GLY A 151 -23.33 3.56 8.66
N GLY A 152 -23.27 2.31 8.18
CA GLY A 152 -24.43 1.42 8.09
C GLY A 152 -25.08 1.17 9.45
N GLU A 153 -24.30 0.80 10.47
CA GLU A 153 -24.79 0.55 11.83
C GLU A 153 -25.57 1.76 12.39
N ASN A 154 -24.99 2.96 12.31
CA ASN A 154 -25.67 4.17 12.79
C ASN A 154 -26.95 4.46 12.01
N LEU A 155 -26.98 4.15 10.71
CA LEU A 155 -28.16 4.35 9.88
C LEU A 155 -29.28 3.36 10.18
N THR A 156 -29.00 2.17 10.72
CA THR A 156 -30.06 1.27 11.21
C THR A 156 -30.91 1.97 12.28
N LEU A 157 -30.28 2.65 13.24
CA LEU A 157 -30.99 3.38 14.31
C LEU A 157 -31.65 4.69 13.85
N VAL A 158 -31.13 5.31 12.79
CA VAL A 158 -31.71 6.53 12.20
C VAL A 158 -32.92 6.19 11.34
N ALA A 159 -32.84 5.11 10.56
CA ALA A 159 -33.91 4.66 9.67
C ALA A 159 -34.96 3.82 10.40
N ARG A 160 -34.61 3.18 11.53
CA ARG A 160 -35.49 2.37 12.37
C ARG A 160 -36.26 1.32 11.58
N GLY A 161 -35.56 0.59 10.69
CA GLY A 161 -36.18 -0.44 9.84
C GLY A 161 -37.05 0.11 8.68
N ALA A 162 -37.15 1.43 8.50
CA ALA A 162 -37.99 2.00 7.44
C ALA A 162 -37.43 1.80 6.02
N VAL A 163 -36.15 1.43 5.89
CA VAL A 163 -35.49 1.17 4.60
C VAL A 163 -35.11 -0.30 4.56
N THR A 164 -35.85 -1.07 3.76
CA THR A 164 -35.64 -2.52 3.61
C THR A 164 -35.13 -2.86 2.23
N VAL A 165 -34.42 -3.98 2.12
CA VAL A 165 -33.99 -4.55 0.84
C VAL A 165 -35.23 -4.83 -0.04
N PRO A 166 -35.27 -4.35 -1.30
CA PRO A 166 -36.41 -4.54 -2.19
C PRO A 166 -36.75 -6.01 -2.46
N ALA A 167 -38.03 -6.27 -2.77
CA ALA A 167 -38.48 -7.59 -3.17
C ALA A 167 -37.73 -8.10 -4.41
N GLY A 168 -37.40 -9.40 -4.43
CA GLY A 168 -36.67 -10.04 -5.52
C GLY A 168 -35.15 -9.97 -5.41
N GLN A 169 -34.60 -9.34 -4.37
CA GLN A 169 -33.17 -9.36 -4.06
C GLN A 169 -32.83 -10.34 -2.92
N LYS A 170 -31.55 -10.69 -2.79
CA LYS A 170 -31.05 -11.46 -1.64
C LYS A 170 -31.27 -10.61 -0.37
N PHE A 171 -31.82 -11.22 0.69
CA PHE A 171 -32.19 -10.55 1.95
C PHE A 171 -33.41 -9.61 1.86
N ALA A 172 -34.28 -9.77 0.85
CA ALA A 172 -35.50 -8.98 0.71
C ALA A 172 -36.32 -8.90 2.02
N GLY A 173 -36.75 -7.69 2.38
CA GLY A 173 -37.51 -7.40 3.59
C GLY A 173 -36.66 -7.18 4.86
N GLN A 174 -35.36 -7.44 4.82
CA GLN A 174 -34.43 -7.08 5.91
C GLN A 174 -34.04 -5.62 5.83
N ASP A 175 -33.61 -5.02 6.96
CA ASP A 175 -33.08 -3.65 7.00
C ASP A 175 -31.86 -3.53 6.07
N SER A 176 -31.91 -2.59 5.13
CA SER A 176 -30.87 -2.44 4.11
C SER A 176 -29.52 -2.04 4.69
N TYR A 177 -29.52 -1.26 5.78
CA TYR A 177 -28.30 -0.78 6.43
C TYR A 177 -27.65 -1.88 7.27
N ASP A 178 -28.45 -2.74 7.90
CA ASP A 178 -27.94 -3.93 8.60
C ASP A 178 -27.31 -4.92 7.62
N VAL A 179 -27.96 -5.17 6.48
CA VAL A 179 -27.38 -6.03 5.42
C VAL A 179 -26.05 -5.46 4.90
N ALA A 180 -25.97 -4.12 4.70
CA ALA A 180 -24.73 -3.46 4.30
C ALA A 180 -23.64 -3.57 5.38
N TYR A 181 -23.98 -3.38 6.65
CA TYR A 181 -23.07 -3.59 7.78
C TYR A 181 -22.49 -5.00 7.78
N ARG A 182 -23.35 -6.02 7.69
CA ARG A 182 -22.92 -7.44 7.68
C ARG A 182 -22.02 -7.76 6.49
N ALA A 183 -22.29 -7.17 5.32
CA ALA A 183 -21.48 -7.36 4.13
C ALA A 183 -20.06 -6.79 4.32
N GLU A 184 -19.93 -5.57 4.85
CA GLU A 184 -18.63 -4.99 5.16
C GLU A 184 -17.93 -5.74 6.28
N MET A 185 -18.66 -6.23 7.29
CA MET A 185 -18.05 -7.02 8.35
C MET A 185 -17.52 -8.37 7.87
N ALA A 186 -18.25 -9.01 6.95
CA ALA A 186 -17.76 -10.20 6.27
C ALA A 186 -16.55 -9.91 5.38
N ARG A 187 -16.45 -8.71 4.79
CA ARG A 187 -15.27 -8.29 4.03
C ARG A 187 -14.06 -8.06 4.96
N LEU A 188 -14.29 -7.47 6.13
CA LEU A 188 -13.24 -7.13 7.10
C LEU A 188 -12.67 -8.38 7.80
N LEU A 189 -13.54 -9.22 8.35
CA LEU A 189 -13.18 -10.40 9.16
C LEU A 189 -13.23 -11.72 8.39
N GLY A 190 -13.83 -11.74 7.22
CA GLY A 190 -14.22 -12.98 6.54
C GLY A 190 -15.59 -13.48 7.01
N PRO A 191 -16.12 -14.53 6.36
CA PRO A 191 -17.39 -15.14 6.75
C PRO A 191 -17.35 -15.64 8.20
N GLU A 192 -18.50 -15.62 8.87
CA GLU A 192 -18.63 -16.13 10.24
C GLU A 192 -18.16 -17.58 10.34
N GLY A 193 -17.46 -17.90 11.43
CA GLY A 193 -16.85 -19.23 11.65
C GLY A 193 -15.52 -19.47 10.93
N ALA A 194 -15.06 -18.57 10.06
CA ALA A 194 -13.77 -18.71 9.36
C ALA A 194 -12.54 -18.31 10.19
N GLY A 195 -12.69 -18.04 11.49
CA GLY A 195 -11.56 -17.74 12.39
C GLY A 195 -10.79 -16.45 12.07
N GLY A 196 -11.39 -15.51 11.33
CA GLY A 196 -10.79 -14.19 11.06
C GLY A 196 -9.74 -14.15 9.93
N SER A 197 -9.33 -15.29 9.38
CA SER A 197 -8.26 -15.38 8.38
C SER A 197 -8.71 -15.11 6.94
N GLY A 198 -10.01 -15.26 6.64
CA GLY A 198 -10.54 -15.06 5.28
C GLY A 198 -10.82 -13.61 4.89
N GLY A 199 -10.69 -12.66 5.82
CA GLY A 199 -11.03 -11.25 5.63
C GLY A 199 -9.86 -10.37 5.18
N LEU A 200 -10.11 -9.06 5.09
CA LEU A 200 -9.06 -8.06 4.91
C LEU A 200 -8.03 -8.08 6.05
N LEU A 201 -8.47 -8.23 7.30
CA LEU A 201 -7.55 -8.26 8.45
C LEU A 201 -6.70 -9.55 8.48
N GLY A 202 -7.27 -10.68 8.07
CA GLY A 202 -6.51 -11.91 7.87
C GLY A 202 -5.42 -11.75 6.80
N ARG A 203 -5.77 -11.18 5.64
CA ARG A 203 -4.79 -10.87 4.59
C ARG A 203 -3.74 -9.85 5.02
N ALA A 204 -4.11 -8.84 5.79
CA ALA A 204 -3.15 -7.89 6.34
C ALA A 204 -2.16 -8.58 7.28
N LEU A 205 -2.63 -9.56 8.07
CA LEU A 205 -1.77 -10.34 8.97
C LEU A 205 -0.80 -11.26 8.21
N GLU A 206 -1.23 -11.84 7.08
CA GLU A 206 -0.35 -12.61 6.18
C GLU A 206 0.74 -11.75 5.52
N LEU A 207 0.50 -10.45 5.38
CA LEU A 207 1.41 -9.49 4.76
C LEU A 207 2.30 -8.74 5.76
N ALA A 208 2.04 -8.89 7.06
CA ALA A 208 2.81 -8.22 8.09
C ALA A 208 4.15 -8.92 8.30
N ASP A 209 5.24 -8.18 8.14
CA ASP A 209 6.61 -8.71 8.19
C ASP A 209 7.14 -8.93 9.61
N ASP A 210 6.61 -8.15 10.56
CA ASP A 210 7.08 -8.11 11.94
C ASP A 210 5.93 -7.97 12.95
N ALA A 211 6.27 -8.05 14.23
CA ALA A 211 5.32 -7.84 15.31
C ALA A 211 4.79 -6.40 15.38
N GLY A 212 5.56 -5.41 14.89
CA GLY A 212 5.16 -4.00 14.87
C GLY A 212 3.97 -3.75 13.94
N GLY A 213 3.90 -4.42 12.80
CA GLY A 213 2.75 -4.42 11.90
C GLY A 213 1.69 -5.46 12.29
N GLY A 214 2.11 -6.66 12.67
CA GLY A 214 1.20 -7.79 12.92
C GLY A 214 0.38 -7.67 14.19
N ASP A 215 0.94 -7.15 15.29
CA ASP A 215 0.23 -7.04 16.57
C ASP A 215 -0.94 -6.05 16.52
N PRO A 216 -0.78 -4.84 15.93
CA PRO A 216 -1.92 -3.95 15.70
C PRO A 216 -2.99 -4.56 14.81
N VAL A 217 -2.64 -5.33 13.77
CA VAL A 217 -3.61 -6.00 12.91
C VAL A 217 -4.40 -7.07 13.67
N ARG A 218 -3.73 -7.85 14.53
CA ARG A 218 -4.41 -8.83 15.39
C ARG A 218 -5.35 -8.15 16.37
N ALA A 219 -4.89 -7.07 17.01
CA ALA A 219 -5.74 -6.26 17.88
C ALA A 219 -6.96 -5.70 17.12
N ALA A 220 -6.77 -5.21 15.88
CA ALA A 220 -7.87 -4.78 15.03
C ALA A 220 -8.87 -5.92 14.78
N ALA A 221 -8.39 -7.13 14.45
CA ALA A 221 -9.25 -8.29 14.21
C ALA A 221 -10.09 -8.66 15.45
N ASP A 222 -9.46 -8.66 16.63
CA ASP A 222 -10.15 -8.94 17.89
C ASP A 222 -11.25 -7.91 18.18
N ARG A 223 -10.95 -6.61 17.99
CA ARG A 223 -11.92 -5.53 18.22
C ARG A 223 -13.04 -5.49 17.20
N ALA A 224 -12.75 -5.84 15.94
CA ALA A 224 -13.79 -6.03 14.94
C ALA A 224 -14.69 -7.23 15.27
N GLY A 225 -14.14 -8.31 15.83
CA GLY A 225 -14.92 -9.44 16.34
C GLY A 225 -15.87 -9.03 17.47
N GLU A 226 -15.33 -8.35 18.49
CA GLU A 226 -16.10 -7.79 19.61
C GLU A 226 -17.18 -6.80 19.13
N TRP A 227 -16.88 -5.99 18.11
CA TRP A 227 -17.86 -5.10 17.51
C TRP A 227 -19.01 -5.87 16.85
N ARG A 228 -18.70 -6.90 16.05
CA ARG A 228 -19.72 -7.73 15.41
C ARG A 228 -20.65 -8.38 16.43
N GLU A 229 -20.11 -8.92 17.52
CA GLU A 229 -20.90 -9.54 18.60
C GLU A 229 -21.83 -8.52 19.27
N ARG A 230 -21.29 -7.37 19.71
CA ARG A 230 -22.09 -6.30 20.32
C ARG A 230 -23.14 -5.71 19.38
N HIS A 231 -22.85 -5.67 18.08
CA HIS A 231 -23.82 -5.24 17.09
C HIS A 231 -25.02 -6.19 17.06
N LEU A 232 -24.80 -7.51 17.08
CA LEU A 232 -25.89 -8.49 17.12
C LEU A 232 -26.78 -8.27 18.35
N GLU A 233 -26.18 -8.06 19.53
CA GLU A 233 -26.94 -7.73 20.75
C GLU A 233 -27.74 -6.43 20.60
N ALA A 234 -27.15 -5.38 20.02
CA ALA A 234 -27.84 -4.13 19.76
C ALA A 234 -29.04 -4.31 18.80
N ARG A 235 -28.90 -5.19 17.80
CA ARG A 235 -29.98 -5.54 16.87
C ARG A 235 -31.11 -6.29 17.55
N GLU A 236 -30.81 -7.18 18.50
CA GLU A 236 -31.84 -7.88 19.29
C GLU A 236 -32.72 -6.89 20.07
N TYR A 237 -32.13 -5.89 20.71
CA TYR A 237 -32.90 -4.82 21.37
C TYR A 237 -33.74 -3.99 20.37
N ASP A 238 -33.18 -3.63 19.22
CA ASP A 238 -33.89 -2.84 18.20
C ASP A 238 -35.09 -3.62 17.63
N GLU A 239 -34.92 -4.91 17.34
CA GLU A 239 -35.96 -5.79 16.81
C GLU A 239 -37.03 -6.15 17.86
N ALA A 240 -36.68 -6.15 19.14
CA ALA A 240 -37.64 -6.25 20.24
C ALA A 240 -38.43 -4.94 20.49
N GLY A 241 -38.07 -3.85 19.81
CA GLY A 241 -38.68 -2.53 19.98
C GLY A 241 -38.11 -1.73 21.15
N GLU A 242 -37.04 -2.20 21.80
CA GLU A 242 -36.36 -1.56 22.92
C GLU A 242 -35.34 -0.51 22.43
N TYR A 243 -35.83 0.51 21.72
CA TYR A 243 -34.98 1.48 21.02
C TYR A 243 -33.96 2.20 21.92
N GLU A 244 -34.34 2.57 23.15
CA GLU A 244 -33.42 3.24 24.07
C GLU A 244 -32.25 2.33 24.47
N GLN A 245 -32.48 1.01 24.61
CA GLN A 245 -31.41 0.05 24.88
C GLN A 245 -30.54 -0.15 23.65
N ALA A 246 -31.14 -0.30 22.47
CA ALA A 246 -30.40 -0.39 21.20
C ALA A 246 -29.51 0.85 20.97
N LEU A 247 -30.05 2.04 21.22
CA LEU A 247 -29.31 3.30 21.12
C LEU A 247 -28.13 3.32 22.09
N LYS A 248 -28.37 2.95 23.35
CA LYS A 248 -27.35 2.86 24.39
C LYS A 248 -26.24 1.87 24.01
N ARG A 249 -26.57 0.73 23.41
CA ARG A 249 -25.60 -0.27 22.92
C ARG A 249 -24.81 0.17 21.68
N VAL A 250 -25.22 1.20 20.94
CA VAL A 250 -24.49 1.64 19.73
C VAL A 250 -23.70 2.94 19.92
N ILE A 251 -24.30 3.91 20.61
CA ILE A 251 -23.72 5.26 20.81
C ILE A 251 -23.42 5.60 22.28
N GLY A 252 -23.64 4.66 23.20
CA GLY A 252 -23.34 4.84 24.62
C GLY A 252 -21.84 4.80 24.94
N THR A 253 -21.55 4.61 26.22
CA THR A 253 -20.18 4.58 26.74
C THR A 253 -19.60 3.16 26.76
N GLU A 254 -18.34 3.04 27.17
CA GLU A 254 -17.71 1.73 27.35
C GLU A 254 -18.40 0.88 28.42
N GLU A 255 -18.90 1.49 29.50
CA GLU A 255 -19.67 0.81 30.55
C GLU A 255 -20.97 0.21 30.02
N ASP A 256 -21.48 0.77 28.93
CA ASP A 256 -22.68 0.31 28.24
C ASP A 256 -22.38 -0.77 27.20
N GLU A 257 -21.12 -1.23 27.15
CA GLU A 257 -20.60 -2.16 26.14
C GLU A 257 -20.94 -1.68 24.73
N ALA A 258 -20.82 -0.37 24.50
CA ALA A 258 -21.26 0.22 23.25
C ALA A 258 -20.37 -0.20 22.07
N THR A 259 -20.98 -0.44 20.91
CA THR A 259 -20.26 -0.78 19.68
C THR A 259 -19.28 0.31 19.24
N GLY A 260 -19.56 1.56 19.59
CA GLY A 260 -18.65 2.69 19.36
C GLY A 260 -17.28 2.49 20.00
N ALA A 261 -17.20 1.97 21.23
CA ALA A 261 -15.93 1.71 21.89
C ALA A 261 -15.11 0.62 21.18
N SER A 262 -15.76 -0.41 20.64
CA SER A 262 -15.10 -1.45 19.84
C SER A 262 -14.56 -0.87 18.52
N PHE A 263 -15.38 -0.05 17.83
CA PHE A 263 -14.99 0.63 16.60
C PHE A 263 -13.79 1.56 16.81
N ASP A 264 -13.81 2.39 17.86
CA ASP A 264 -12.73 3.36 18.12
C ASP A 264 -11.38 2.64 18.37
N ARG A 265 -11.42 1.50 19.07
CA ARG A 265 -10.22 0.67 19.28
C ARG A 265 -9.75 -0.02 18.01
N LEU A 266 -10.69 -0.47 17.17
CA LEU A 266 -10.39 -1.01 15.85
C LEU A 266 -9.69 0.04 14.98
N ASP A 267 -10.24 1.26 14.87
CA ASP A 267 -9.65 2.34 14.08
C ASP A 267 -8.27 2.74 14.60
N ALA A 268 -8.10 2.85 15.92
CA ALA A 268 -6.81 3.14 16.54
C ALA A 268 -5.77 2.04 16.29
N ALA A 269 -6.18 0.77 16.24
CA ALA A 269 -5.30 -0.35 15.93
C ALA A 269 -4.91 -0.35 14.43
N LEU A 270 -5.86 -0.08 13.54
CA LEU A 270 -5.60 0.10 12.11
C LEU A 270 -4.69 1.28 11.82
N GLU A 271 -4.85 2.40 12.53
CA GLU A 271 -3.98 3.58 12.40
C GLU A 271 -2.55 3.25 12.81
N LYS A 272 -2.35 2.48 13.89
CA LYS A 272 -1.01 2.01 14.30
C LYS A 272 -0.38 1.11 13.24
N ALA A 273 -1.14 0.16 12.69
CA ALA A 273 -0.66 -0.71 11.61
C ALA A 273 -0.24 0.11 10.38
N LEU A 274 -1.11 1.03 9.94
CA LEU A 274 -0.83 1.92 8.80
C LEU A 274 0.40 2.79 9.03
N ALA A 275 0.57 3.36 10.22
CA ALA A 275 1.72 4.18 10.55
C ALA A 275 3.04 3.39 10.53
N HIS A 276 3.01 2.14 11.00
CA HIS A 276 4.17 1.24 10.95
C HIS A 276 4.59 0.93 9.51
N GLU A 277 3.63 0.48 8.69
CA GLU A 277 3.86 0.13 7.29
C GLU A 277 4.29 1.33 6.43
N GLN A 278 3.74 2.52 6.70
CA GLN A 278 4.20 3.76 6.07
C GLN A 278 5.65 4.07 6.46
N GLY A 279 6.00 3.89 7.73
CA GLY A 279 7.36 4.07 8.23
C GLY A 279 8.37 3.11 7.62
N GLU A 280 8.00 1.83 7.41
CA GLU A 280 8.81 0.84 6.69
C GLU A 280 8.97 1.24 5.21
N PHE A 281 7.89 1.59 4.53
CA PHE A 281 7.91 2.03 3.14
C PHE A 281 8.83 3.24 2.94
N GLU A 282 8.73 4.26 3.79
CA GLU A 282 9.59 5.44 3.70
C GLU A 282 11.07 5.13 3.96
N ARG A 283 11.37 4.22 4.89
CA ARG A 283 12.75 3.79 5.17
C ARG A 283 13.33 3.02 4.00
N ALA A 284 12.55 2.10 3.42
CA ALA A 284 12.92 1.37 2.22
C ALA A 284 13.18 2.31 1.03
N ALA A 285 12.30 3.30 0.81
CA ALA A 285 12.46 4.30 -0.23
C ALA A 285 13.74 5.16 -0.05
N ARG A 286 14.01 5.62 1.19
CA ARG A 286 15.22 6.39 1.53
C ARG A 286 16.50 5.56 1.36
N ALA A 287 16.50 4.31 1.81
CA ALA A 287 17.63 3.40 1.65
C ALA A 287 17.91 3.10 0.16
N GLY A 288 16.86 2.89 -0.64
CA GLY A 288 16.95 2.74 -2.09
C GLY A 288 17.61 3.94 -2.77
N GLY A 289 17.18 5.17 -2.42
CA GLY A 289 17.79 6.40 -2.93
C GLY A 289 19.27 6.56 -2.55
N GLY A 290 19.62 6.25 -1.30
CA GLY A 290 21.01 6.26 -0.83
C GLY A 290 21.91 5.25 -1.55
N SER A 291 21.41 4.03 -1.76
CA SER A 291 22.10 2.98 -2.52
C SER A 291 22.42 3.43 -3.95
N LEU A 292 21.43 4.00 -4.66
CA LEU A 292 21.58 4.45 -6.05
C LEU A 292 22.64 5.57 -6.19
N THR A 293 22.68 6.52 -5.26
CA THR A 293 23.70 7.58 -5.29
C THR A 293 25.12 7.05 -5.10
N GLY A 294 25.32 6.08 -4.19
CA GLY A 294 26.60 5.39 -4.02
C GLY A 294 27.01 4.61 -5.27
N LEU A 295 26.05 3.94 -5.92
CA LEU A 295 26.24 3.17 -7.14
C LEU A 295 26.73 4.07 -8.29
N VAL A 296 26.13 5.25 -8.47
CA VAL A 296 26.54 6.25 -9.48
C VAL A 296 27.92 6.82 -9.16
N ALA A 297 28.19 7.21 -7.91
CA ALA A 297 29.47 7.80 -7.54
C ALA A 297 30.65 6.84 -7.77
N TRP A 298 30.52 5.57 -7.35
CA TRP A 298 31.55 4.55 -7.59
C TRP A 298 31.71 4.22 -9.07
N SER A 299 30.61 4.20 -9.83
CA SER A 299 30.67 3.97 -11.27
C SER A 299 31.45 5.06 -12.00
N LEU A 300 31.27 6.32 -11.61
CA LEU A 300 32.02 7.46 -12.17
C LEU A 300 33.52 7.37 -11.84
N VAL A 301 33.87 7.00 -10.61
CA VAL A 301 35.26 6.80 -10.19
C VAL A 301 35.94 5.69 -11.01
N LEU A 302 35.29 4.53 -11.15
CA LEU A 302 35.81 3.39 -11.91
C LEU A 302 35.94 3.72 -13.42
N ALA A 303 34.96 4.44 -13.99
CA ALA A 303 35.02 4.89 -15.37
C ALA A 303 36.21 5.83 -15.62
N ALA A 304 36.45 6.78 -14.71
CA ALA A 304 37.59 7.70 -14.78
C ALA A 304 38.94 6.97 -14.68
N LEU A 305 39.06 5.99 -13.78
CA LEU A 305 40.26 5.17 -13.65
C LEU A 305 40.53 4.34 -14.91
N GLY A 306 39.49 3.76 -15.50
CA GLY A 306 39.59 3.00 -16.76
C GLY A 306 40.06 3.86 -17.93
N THR A 307 39.53 5.08 -18.07
CA THR A 307 39.95 6.02 -19.14
C THR A 307 41.39 6.48 -18.95
N ALA A 308 41.78 6.84 -17.71
CA ALA A 308 43.15 7.25 -17.40
C ALA A 308 44.17 6.12 -17.67
N GLY A 309 43.86 4.89 -17.27
CA GLY A 309 44.72 3.72 -17.49
C GLY A 309 44.93 3.40 -18.98
N ALA A 310 43.87 3.49 -19.78
CA ALA A 310 43.95 3.34 -21.23
C ALA A 310 44.82 4.45 -21.86
N GLY A 311 44.62 5.71 -21.44
CA GLY A 311 45.39 6.86 -21.92
C GLY A 311 46.88 6.75 -21.63
N VAL A 312 47.26 6.41 -20.40
CA VAL A 312 48.67 6.22 -20.01
C VAL A 312 49.30 5.05 -20.78
N GLY A 313 48.55 3.95 -20.97
CA GLY A 313 49.01 2.79 -21.72
C GLY A 313 49.29 3.07 -23.21
N ILE A 314 48.53 3.98 -23.82
CA ILE A 314 48.71 4.41 -25.22
C ILE A 314 49.85 5.44 -25.31
N ALA A 315 49.86 6.44 -24.43
CA ALA A 315 50.86 7.51 -24.45
C ALA A 315 52.29 7.00 -24.23
N ARG A 316 52.47 6.04 -23.31
CA ARG A 316 53.77 5.43 -23.04
C ARG A 316 54.31 4.65 -24.26
N ARG A 317 53.43 4.07 -25.09
CA ARG A 317 53.82 3.45 -26.36
C ARG A 317 54.20 4.46 -27.42
N LEU A 318 53.47 5.58 -27.56
CA LEU A 318 53.82 6.63 -28.51
C LEU A 318 55.19 7.26 -28.21
N ALA A 319 55.57 7.33 -26.93
CA ALA A 319 56.88 7.82 -26.51
C ALA A 319 58.05 6.87 -26.83
N GLU A 320 57.80 5.57 -26.99
CA GLU A 320 58.85 4.58 -27.36
C GLU A 320 59.19 4.59 -28.88
N TYR A 321 58.40 5.28 -29.71
CA TYR A 321 58.61 5.38 -31.17
C TYR A 321 59.10 6.76 -31.64
N ARG A 322 59.52 7.63 -30.71
CA ARG A 322 60.24 8.88 -30.99
C ARG A 322 61.70 8.73 -30.60
#